data_AF-A0A061LUN2-F1
#
_entry.id   AF-A0A061LUN2-F1
#
_cell.length_a   1.000
_cell.length_b   1.000
_cell.length_c   1.000
_cell.angle_alpha   90.00
_cell.angle_beta   90.00
_cell.angle_gamma   90.00
#
_symmetry.space_group_name_H-M   'P 1'
#
loop_
_entity.id
_entity.type
_entity.pdbx_description
1 polymer ?
#
loop_
_entity_poly.entity_id
_entity_poly.type
_entity_poly.pdbx_seq_one_letter_code
_entity_poly.pdbx_strand_id
1 'polypeptide(L)' 'MAIRDDGGLHVSASRYDAAHAETVIAELEEQYAAGEIERHAYLEKKRGLVRLFLKATTQPKKRRRYVENHDGD' A
#
# COMPACT_ATOMS: atom_id res chain seq x y z
N MET A 1 16.04 5.08 -30.29
CA MET A 1 14.93 5.84 -29.66
C MET A 1 14.79 5.32 -28.23
N ALA A 2 15.46 5.98 -27.29
CA ALA A 2 15.56 5.52 -25.91
C ALA A 2 14.52 6.27 -25.08
N ILE A 3 13.49 5.56 -24.61
CA ILE A 3 12.56 6.08 -23.61
C ILE A 3 13.30 6.01 -22.27
N ARG A 4 13.95 7.10 -21.89
CA ARG A 4 14.29 7.37 -20.49
C ARG A 4 13.74 8.74 -20.16
N ASP A 5 12.42 8.78 -20.11
CA ASP A 5 11.69 9.87 -19.47
C ASP A 5 11.78 9.62 -17.96
N ASP A 6 12.86 10.12 -17.35
CA ASP A 6 12.95 10.35 -15.91
C ASP A 6 12.26 11.70 -15.63
N GLY A 7 10.97 11.75 -15.94
CA GLY A 7 10.15 12.96 -15.97
C GLY A 7 9.16 12.98 -14.81
N GLY A 8 9.66 13.23 -13.61
CA GLY A 8 8.84 13.60 -12.47
C GLY A 8 8.03 12.45 -11.88
N LEU A 9 8.60 11.79 -10.86
CA LEU A 9 7.79 11.37 -9.73
C LEU A 9 7.31 12.65 -9.02
N HIS A 10 6.40 13.38 -9.66
CA HIS A 10 5.64 14.43 -9.00
C HIS A 10 5.09 13.75 -7.75
N VAL A 11 5.20 14.42 -6.60
CA VAL A 11 4.50 14.06 -5.39
C VAL A 11 3.01 14.23 -5.68
N SER A 12 2.45 13.37 -6.52
CA SER A 12 1.07 12.96 -6.43
C SER A 12 1.06 12.24 -5.09
N ALA A 13 0.88 13.02 -4.02
CA ALA A 13 0.68 12.52 -2.68
C ALA A 13 -0.29 11.37 -2.83
N SER A 14 0.21 10.15 -2.65
CA SER A 14 -0.59 8.95 -2.80
C SER A 14 -1.88 9.21 -2.04
N ARG A 15 -3.05 9.07 -2.69
CA ARG A 15 -4.38 9.30 -2.10
C ARG A 15 -4.56 8.64 -0.72
N TYR A 16 -3.69 7.69 -0.40
CA TYR A 16 -3.54 7.03 0.88
C TYR A 16 -2.44 7.67 1.74
N ASP A 17 -2.62 8.93 2.12
CA ASP A 17 -1.83 9.55 3.19
C ASP A 17 -2.44 9.22 4.57
N ALA A 18 -1.80 9.69 5.65
CA ALA A 18 -2.23 9.38 7.01
C ALA A 18 -3.61 9.99 7.34
N ALA A 19 -3.90 11.19 6.84
CA ALA A 19 -5.17 11.87 7.09
C ALA A 19 -6.33 11.14 6.40
N HIS A 20 -6.13 10.71 5.15
CA HIS A 20 -7.15 9.91 4.46
C HIS A 20 -7.38 8.55 5.13
N ALA A 21 -6.31 7.89 5.60
CA ALA A 21 -6.43 6.63 6.31
C ALA A 21 -7.23 6.77 7.62
N GLU A 22 -7.04 7.86 8.36
CA GLU A 22 -7.79 8.16 9.58
C GLU A 22 -9.30 8.33 9.29
N THR A 23 -9.66 9.11 8.28
CA THR A 23 -11.07 9.28 7.88
C THR A 23 -11.72 7.95 7.52
N VAL A 24 -11.06 7.14 6.68
CA VAL A 24 -11.63 5.86 6.23
C VAL A 24 -11.72 4.85 7.37
N ILE A 25 -10.78 4.86 8.34
CA ILE A 25 -10.88 4.01 9.53
C ILE A 25 -12.08 4.41 10.39
N ALA A 26 -12.31 5.71 10.60
CA ALA A 26 -13.44 6.20 11.37
C ALA A 26 -14.79 5.78 10.75
N GLU A 27 -14.94 5.95 9.43
CA GLU A 27 -16.13 5.49 8.69
C GLU A 27 -16.33 3.96 8.82
N LEU A 28 -15.24 3.19 8.78
CA LEU A 28 -15.29 1.74 8.92
C LEU A 28 -15.74 1.30 10.32
N GLU A 29 -15.28 2.02 11.35
CA GLU A 29 -15.63 1.76 12.74
C GLU A 29 -17.08 2.13 13.04
N GLU A 30 -17.58 3.22 12.44
CA GLU A 30 -19.00 3.59 12.51
C GLU A 30 -19.90 2.53 11.88
N GLN A 31 -19.59 2.06 10.66
CA GLN A 31 -20.34 0.98 10.00
C GLN A 31 -20.36 -0.31 10.83
N TYR A 32 -19.23 -0.64 11.46
CA TYR A 32 -19.14 -1.83 12.32
C TYR A 32 -19.97 -1.67 13.60
N ALA A 33 -19.89 -0.50 14.25
CA ALA A 33 -20.66 -0.19 15.45
C ALA A 33 -22.18 -0.15 15.17
N ALA A 34 -22.58 0.34 13.99
CA ALA A 34 -23.96 0.32 13.51
C ALA A 34 -24.45 -1.08 13.09
N GLY A 35 -23.56 -2.08 13.02
CA GLY A 35 -23.88 -3.44 12.58
C GLY A 35 -24.14 -3.56 11.07
N GLU A 36 -23.77 -2.54 10.28
CA GLU A 36 -23.91 -2.54 8.82
C GLU A 36 -22.91 -3.48 8.14
N ILE A 37 -21.80 -3.78 8.82
CA ILE A 37 -20.79 -4.73 8.37
C ILE A 37 -20.50 -5.78 9.43
N GLU A 38 -20.32 -7.00 8.95
CA GLU A 38 -19.89 -8.13 9.77
C GLU A 38 -18.43 -7.98 10.24
N ARG A 39 -18.10 -8.61 11.37
CA ARG A 39 -16.74 -8.55 11.95
C ARG A 39 -15.66 -9.02 10.97
N HIS A 40 -15.95 -10.04 10.16
CA HIS A 40 -14.99 -10.53 9.17
C HIS A 40 -14.70 -9.48 8.08
N ALA A 41 -15.74 -8.82 7.57
CA ALA A 41 -15.63 -7.77 6.56
C ALA A 41 -14.88 -6.54 7.10
N TYR A 42 -15.13 -6.16 8.36
CA TYR A 42 -14.36 -5.12 9.05
C TYR A 42 -12.85 -5.43 9.06
N LEU A 43 -12.47 -6.63 9.48
CA LEU A 43 -11.07 -7.03 9.58
C LEU A 43 -10.37 -7.06 8.21
N GLU A 44 -11.05 -7.55 7.17
CA GLU A 44 -10.50 -7.57 5.81
C GLU A 44 -10.27 -6.16 5.26
N LYS A 45 -11.26 -5.27 5.39
CA LYS A 45 -11.16 -3.88 4.94
C LYS A 45 -10.05 -3.13 5.69
N LYS A 46 -9.97 -3.29 7.02
CA LYS A 46 -8.90 -2.69 7.84
C LYS A 46 -7.51 -3.20 7.43
N ARG A 47 -7.36 -4.50 7.16
CA ARG A 47 -6.10 -5.10 6.66
C ARG A 47 -5.71 -4.56 5.28
N GLY A 48 -6.69 -4.37 4.39
CA GLY A 48 -6.48 -3.78 3.07
C GLY A 48 -5.94 -2.35 3.15
N LEU A 49 -6.56 -1.52 4.00
CA LEU A 49 -6.13 -0.14 4.24
C LEU A 49 -4.70 -0.06 4.75
N VAL A 50 -4.33 -0.87 5.74
CA VAL A 50 -2.96 -0.90 6.27
C VAL A 50 -1.94 -1.27 5.17
N ARG A 51 -2.27 -2.24 4.32
CA ARG A 51 -1.38 -2.63 3.20
C ARG A 51 -1.21 -1.50 2.19
N LEU A 52 -2.29 -0.81 1.84
CA LEU A 52 -2.26 0.33 0.93
C LEU A 52 -1.44 1.48 1.52
N PHE A 53 -1.66 1.80 2.80
CA PHE A 53 -0.90 2.81 3.53
C PHE A 53 0.59 2.48 3.56
N LEU A 54 0.97 1.25 3.92
CA LEU A 54 2.37 0.82 3.92
C LEU A 54 2.96 0.89 2.52
N LYS A 55 2.24 0.47 1.48
CA LYS A 55 2.69 0.56 0.09
C LYS A 55 2.90 2.02 -0.35
N ALA A 56 2.07 2.94 0.14
CA ALA A 56 2.12 4.35 -0.19
C ALA A 56 3.22 5.11 0.56
N THR A 57 3.45 4.77 1.83
CA THR A 57 4.34 5.50 2.73
C THR A 57 5.72 4.87 2.86
N THR A 58 5.89 3.61 2.46
CA THR A 58 7.18 2.93 2.46
C THR A 58 7.67 2.70 1.03
N GLN A 59 8.96 2.91 0.79
CA GLN A 59 9.64 2.45 -0.43
C GLN A 59 10.32 1.11 -0.12
N PRO A 60 9.67 -0.04 -0.36
CA PRO A 60 10.31 -1.32 -0.13
C PRO A 60 11.50 -1.46 -1.08
N LYS A 61 12.73 -1.39 -0.54
CA LYS A 61 13.94 -1.70 -1.30
C LYS A 61 13.85 -3.17 -1.73
N LYS A 62 13.81 -3.43 -3.04
CA LYS A 62 13.94 -4.80 -3.57
C LYS A 62 15.23 -5.39 -3.00
N ARG A 63 15.14 -6.44 -2.18
CA ARG A 63 16.31 -7.25 -1.82
C ARG A 63 16.82 -7.84 -3.13
N ARG A 64 18.00 -7.41 -3.59
CA ARG A 64 18.72 -8.06 -4.69
C ARG A 64 18.93 -9.51 -4.27
N ARG A 65 18.22 -10.44 -4.91
CA ARG A 65 18.62 -11.84 -4.91
C ARG A 65 19.90 -11.88 -5.76
N TYR A 66 21.03 -12.16 -5.12
CA TYR A 66 22.21 -12.58 -5.86
C TYR A 66 21.83 -13.93 -6.49
N VAL A 67 21.54 -13.91 -7.78
CA VAL A 67 21.46 -15.15 -8.56
C VAL A 67 22.92 -15.51 -8.82
N GLU A 68 23.44 -16.43 -8.01
CA GLU A 68 24.75 -17.03 -8.23
C GLU A 68 24.60 -17.94 -9.44
N ASN A 69 24.93 -17.42 -10.62
CA ASN A 69 25.06 -18.24 -11.81
C ASN A 69 26.33 -19.08 -11.62
N HIS A 70 26.17 -20.33 -11.18
CA HIS A 70 27.22 -21.34 -11.35
C HIS A 70 27.26 -21.75 -12.82
N ASP A 71 27.88 -20.91 -13.64
CA ASP A 71 28.38 -21.35 -14.93
C ASP A 71 29.60 -22.24 -14.62
N GLY A 72 29.38 -23.55 -14.68
CA GLY A 72 30.38 -24.57 -14.38
C GLY A 72 31.55 -24.54 -15.34
N ASP A 73 32.74 -24.65 -14.77
CA ASP A 73 34.02 -24.91 -15.44
C ASP A 73 34.35 -26.41 -15.30
#